data_AF-A0AAU8J8J9-F1
#
_entry.id   AF-A0AAU8J8J9-F1
#
_cell.length_a   1.000
_cell.length_b   1.000
_cell.length_c   1.000
_cell.angle_alpha   90.00
_cell.angle_beta   90.00
_cell.angle_gamma   90.00
#
_symmetry.space_group_name_H-M   'P 1'
#
loop_
_entity.id
_entity.type
_entity.pdbx_description
1 polymer ?
#
loop_
_entity_poly.entity_id
_entity_poly.type
_entity_poly.pdbx_seq_one_letter_code
_entity_poly.pdbx_strand_id
1 'polypeptide(L)' 'MKNMNCQKKLDSLLGDSYQKNSDNMYERLQKNQATAIKNAEKLLKEYDIIDPTNNNPSTTVHLLVQELNQYIV' A
#
# COMPACT_ATOMS: atom_id res chain seq x y z
N MET A 1 9.13 -20.82 -5.85
CA MET A 1 9.93 -19.80 -6.57
C MET A 1 10.24 -18.66 -5.58
N LYS A 2 11.45 -18.09 -5.64
CA LYS A 2 12.12 -17.32 -4.56
C LYS A 2 11.31 -16.12 -4.00
N ASN A 3 10.71 -16.29 -2.82
CA ASN A 3 10.26 -15.20 -1.93
C ASN A 3 11.41 -14.51 -1.16
N MET A 4 12.64 -14.95 -1.36
CA MET A 4 13.83 -14.59 -0.57
C MET A 4 14.29 -13.14 -0.74
N ASN A 5 13.79 -12.42 -1.77
CA ASN A 5 14.18 -11.04 -2.04
C ASN A 5 13.16 -10.02 -1.50
N CYS A 6 11.86 -10.35 -1.55
CA CYS A 6 10.81 -9.49 -1.03
C CYS A 6 10.91 -9.32 0.49
N GLN A 7 11.15 -10.42 1.20
CA GLN A 7 11.33 -10.41 2.65
C GLN A 7 12.48 -9.48 3.06
N LYS A 8 13.68 -9.68 2.49
CA LYS A 8 14.86 -8.86 2.81
C LYS A 8 14.65 -7.37 2.55
N LYS A 9 13.95 -7.03 1.45
CA LYS A 9 13.62 -5.65 1.12
C LYS A 9 12.63 -5.07 2.13
N LEU A 10 11.60 -5.83 2.50
CA LEU A 10 10.66 -5.43 3.54
C LEU A 10 11.40 -5.23 4.85
N ASP A 11 12.22 -6.18 5.29
CA ASP A 11 12.98 -6.10 6.53
C ASP A 11 13.82 -4.81 6.58
N SER A 12 14.53 -4.51 5.49
CA SER A 12 15.33 -3.30 5.37
C SER A 12 14.51 -2.00 5.40
N LEU A 13 13.33 -1.98 4.79
CA LEU A 13 12.46 -0.78 4.75
C LEU A 13 11.74 -0.54 6.07
N LEU A 14 11.46 -1.64 6.78
CA LEU A 14 10.72 -1.68 8.02
C LEU A 14 11.62 -1.53 9.25
N GLY A 15 12.92 -1.78 9.11
CA GLY A 15 13.93 -1.68 10.17
C GLY A 15 13.94 -2.87 11.14
N ASP A 16 13.17 -3.92 10.86
CA ASP A 16 13.11 -5.16 11.64
C ASP A 16 12.74 -6.35 10.75
N SER A 17 12.56 -7.53 11.32
CA SER A 17 12.05 -8.69 10.58
C SER A 17 10.56 -8.51 10.25
N TYR A 18 10.20 -8.45 8.97
CA TYR A 18 8.81 -8.44 8.54
C TYR A 18 8.10 -9.72 9.00
N GLN A 19 6.96 -9.53 9.67
CA GLN A 19 6.03 -10.58 10.05
C GLN A 19 4.68 -10.29 9.40
N LYS A 20 4.18 -11.25 8.61
CA LYS A 20 2.84 -11.15 8.04
C LYS A 20 1.80 -11.10 9.15
N ASN A 21 0.86 -10.16 9.05
CA ASN A 21 -0.20 -9.93 10.04
C ASN A 21 0.34 -9.57 11.43
N SER A 22 1.46 -8.86 11.51
CA SER A 22 1.90 -8.29 12.79
C SER A 22 0.88 -7.29 13.32
N ASP A 23 0.58 -7.36 14.63
CA ASP A 23 -0.41 -6.50 15.28
C ASP A 23 -0.09 -5.00 15.16
N ASN A 24 1.19 -4.65 15.01
CA ASN A 24 1.66 -3.27 14.91
C ASN A 24 1.87 -2.77 13.47
N MET A 25 1.48 -3.57 12.45
CA MET A 25 1.81 -3.25 11.06
C MET A 25 1.15 -1.96 10.58
N TYR A 26 -0.07 -1.66 11.07
CA TYR A 26 -0.79 -0.45 10.71
C TYR A 26 -0.02 0.80 11.19
N GLU A 27 0.33 0.85 12.47
CA GLU A 27 1.04 1.96 13.11
C GLU A 27 2.37 2.25 12.41
N ARG A 28 3.08 1.19 12.05
CA ARG A 28 4.38 1.28 11.36
C ARG A 28 4.27 1.92 9.97
N LEU A 29 3.18 1.63 9.27
CA LEU A 29 2.92 2.10 7.91
C LEU A 29 2.12 3.40 7.86
N GLN A 30 1.45 3.79 8.95
CA GLN A 30 0.56 4.95 9.01
C GLN A 30 1.23 6.23 8.51
N LYS A 31 2.48 6.47 8.90
CA LYS A 31 3.28 7.64 8.45
C LYS A 31 3.44 7.74 6.93
N ASN A 32 3.36 6.62 6.22
CA ASN A 32 3.51 6.54 4.77
C ASN A 32 2.15 6.54 4.04
N GLN A 33 1.03 6.49 4.76
CA GLN A 33 -0.31 6.33 4.19
C GLN A 33 -0.66 7.48 3.25
N ALA A 34 -0.37 8.73 3.63
CA ALA A 34 -0.62 9.90 2.78
C ALA A 34 0.14 9.84 1.44
N THR A 35 1.42 9.42 1.49
CA THR A 35 2.24 9.22 0.28
C THR A 35 1.70 8.08 -0.57
N ALA A 36 1.25 6.98 0.05
CA ALA A 36 0.66 5.85 -0.65
C ALA A 36 -0.63 6.24 -1.39
N ILE A 37 -1.51 7.03 -0.75
CA ILE A 37 -2.72 7.58 -1.36
C ILE A 37 -2.38 8.44 -2.57
N LYS A 38 -1.46 9.41 -2.43
CA LYS A 38 -1.02 10.28 -3.54
C LYS A 38 -0.47 9.50 -4.72
N ASN A 39 0.31 8.45 -4.46
CA ASN A 39 0.85 7.60 -5.51
C ASN A 39 -0.25 6.78 -6.20
N ALA A 40 -1.21 6.26 -5.45
CA ALA A 40 -2.35 5.53 -5.99
C ALA A 40 -3.23 6.42 -6.89
N GLU A 41 -3.53 7.65 -6.45
CA GLU A 41 -4.25 8.64 -7.26
C GLU A 41 -3.52 8.97 -8.55
N LYS A 42 -2.19 9.13 -8.49
CA LYS A 42 -1.37 9.39 -9.68
C LYS A 42 -1.48 8.24 -10.67
N LEU A 43 -1.29 7.00 -10.21
CA LEU A 43 -1.36 5.82 -11.07
C LEU A 43 -2.76 5.63 -11.67
N LEU A 44 -3.82 5.87 -10.88
CA LEU A 44 -5.19 5.74 -11.38
C LEU A 44 -5.49 6.73 -12.53
N LYS A 45 -4.92 7.93 -12.48
CA LYS A 45 -5.03 8.92 -13.57
C LYS A 45 -4.29 8.53 -14.85
N GLU A 46 -3.35 7.61 -14.78
CA GLU A 46 -2.60 7.14 -15.95
C GLU A 46 -3.39 6.08 -16.75
N TYR A 47 -4.50 5.57 -16.22
CA TYR A 47 -5.33 4.57 -16.88
C TYR A 47 -6.57 5.18 -17.55
N ASP A 48 -6.58 5.19 -18.89
CA ASP A 48 -7.75 5.63 -19.68
C ASP A 48 -8.91 4.60 -19.63
N ILE A 49 -8.57 3.31 -19.50
CA ILE A 49 -9.52 2.21 -19.41
C ILE A 49 -9.14 1.37 -18.18
N ILE A 50 -10.13 1.03 -17.37
CA ILE A 50 -9.93 0.12 -16.24
C ILE A 50 -9.83 -1.31 -16.80
N ASP A 51 -8.60 -1.82 -16.86
CA ASP A 51 -8.31 -3.23 -17.14
C ASP A 51 -7.71 -3.87 -15.89
N PRO A 52 -8.51 -4.62 -15.11
CA PRO A 52 -8.03 -5.26 -13.89
C PRO A 52 -6.86 -6.23 -14.08
N THR A 53 -6.70 -6.79 -15.28
CA THR A 53 -5.66 -7.75 -15.61
C THR A 53 -4.32 -7.07 -15.84
N ASN A 54 -4.33 -5.88 -16.44
CA ASN A 54 -3.12 -5.18 -16.88
C ASN A 54 -2.77 -3.94 -16.04
N ASN A 55 -3.73 -3.33 -15.34
CA ASN A 55 -3.50 -2.14 -14.51
C ASN A 55 -2.93 -2.52 -13.14
N ASN A 56 -1.98 -1.74 -12.64
CA ASN A 56 -1.32 -1.97 -11.35
C ASN A 56 -0.99 -0.65 -10.62
N PRO A 57 -1.80 -0.22 -9.65
CA PRO A 57 -2.96 -0.92 -9.10
C PRO A 57 -4.20 -0.74 -9.98
N SER A 58 -4.97 -1.83 -10.16
CA SER A 58 -6.32 -1.79 -10.73
C SER A 58 -7.40 -1.51 -9.67
N THR A 59 -7.01 -1.38 -8.40
CA THR A 59 -7.93 -1.24 -7.28
C THR A 59 -8.01 0.20 -6.76
N THR A 60 -9.17 0.55 -6.20
CA THR A 60 -9.47 1.86 -5.64
C THR A 60 -9.54 1.86 -4.12
N VAL A 61 -8.83 0.94 -3.45
CA VAL A 61 -8.82 0.82 -1.98
C VAL A 61 -8.37 2.13 -1.30
N HIS A 62 -7.53 2.93 -1.96
CA HIS A 62 -7.15 4.25 -1.47
C HIS A 62 -8.36 5.18 -1.23
N LEU A 63 -9.45 5.07 -2.00
CA LEU A 63 -10.69 5.83 -1.79
C LEU A 63 -11.37 5.44 -0.47
N LEU A 64 -11.45 4.13 -0.20
CA LEU A 64 -12.00 3.64 1.07
C LEU A 64 -11.16 4.14 2.25
N VAL A 65 -9.84 4.06 2.13
CA VAL A 65 -8.93 4.54 3.18
C VAL A 65 -9.07 6.06 3.39
N GLN A 66 -9.21 6.84 2.32
CA GLN A 66 -9.45 8.29 2.40
C GLN A 66 -10.76 8.61 3.13
N GLU A 67 -11.83 7.88 2.84
CA GLU A 67 -13.12 8.04 3.53
C GLU A 67 -13.00 7.68 5.01
N LEU A 68 -12.39 6.53 5.33
CA LEU A 68 -12.22 6.08 6.72
C LEU A 68 -11.35 7.04 7.55
N ASN A 69 -10.33 7.64 6.95
CA ASN A 69 -9.48 8.63 7.60
C ASN A 69 -10.25 9.86 8.11
N GLN A 70 -11.46 10.13 7.62
CA GLN A 70 -12.32 11.21 8.13
C GLN A 70 -12.90 10.90 9.53
N TYR A 71 -12.91 9.63 9.93
CA TYR A 71 -13.52 9.16 11.18
C TYR A 71 -12.50 8.67 12.21
N ILE A 72 -11.22 8.59 11.84
CA ILE A 72 -10.13 8.16 12.73
C ILE A 72 -9.47 9.44 13.28
N VAL A 73 -9.98 9.90 14.42
CA VAL A 73 -9.44 11.02 15.22
C VAL A 73 -8.27 10.55 16.07
#